data_AF-A0A8T6XNG3-F1
#
_entry.id   AF-A0A8T6XNG3-F1
#
_cell.length_a   1.000
_cell.length_b   1.000
_cell.length_c   1.000
_cell.angle_alpha   90.00
_cell.angle_beta   90.00
_cell.angle_gamma   90.00
#
_symmetry.space_group_name_H-M   'P 1'
#
loop_
_entity.id
_entity.type
_entity.pdbx_description
1 polymer ?
#
loop_
_entity_poly.entity_id
_entity_poly.type
_entity_poly.pdbx_seq_one_letter_code
_entity_poly.pdbx_strand_id
1 'polypeptide(L)'
;FDNKVKKALVAVSAVGPGLFLIGYNIGTGSITTMGMAGAQYGMTLLWALILSGVFTYILMVAFGHLTLVTGKTALHNFKNQIPWVGNILAIYIMIALIMGELLALIGIMGIVSELIQE
;
A
#
# COMPACT_ATOMS: atom_id res chain seq x y z
N PHE A 1 26.24 25.78 -2.09
CA PHE A 1 25.57 24.60 -2.67
C PHE A 1 24.75 25.05 -3.88
N ASP A 2 25.14 24.57 -5.06
CA ASP A 2 24.66 24.98 -6.38
C ASP A 2 23.12 24.99 -6.47
N ASN A 3 22.56 26.06 -7.02
CA ASN A 3 21.11 26.32 -7.12
C ASN A 3 20.38 25.19 -7.88
N LYS A 4 21.09 24.50 -8.79
CA LYS A 4 20.58 23.33 -9.51
C LYS A 4 20.37 22.12 -8.59
N VAL A 5 21.28 21.89 -7.66
CA VAL A 5 21.22 20.78 -6.69
C VAL A 5 20.07 21.01 -5.69
N LYS A 6 19.87 22.26 -5.22
CA LYS A 6 18.70 22.60 -4.39
C LYS A 6 17.38 22.34 -5.12
N LYS A 7 17.28 22.71 -6.40
CA LYS A 7 16.06 22.51 -7.19
C LYS A 7 15.76 21.02 -7.42
N ALA A 8 16.80 20.22 -7.67
CA ALA A 8 16.68 18.77 -7.77
C ALA A 8 16.27 18.12 -6.44
N LEU A 9 16.87 18.54 -5.31
CA LEU A 9 16.50 18.06 -3.98
C LEU A 9 15.04 18.36 -3.64
N VAL A 10 14.58 19.60 -3.89
CA VAL A 10 13.17 19.96 -3.64
C VAL A 10 12.21 19.14 -4.50
N ALA A 11 12.56 18.87 -5.77
CA ALA A 11 11.76 18.01 -6.63
C ALA A 11 11.69 16.57 -6.10
N VAL A 12 12.82 16.00 -5.68
CA VAL A 12 12.86 14.65 -5.08
C VAL A 12 12.12 14.61 -3.74
N SER A 13 12.20 15.65 -2.92
CA SER A 13 11.45 15.72 -1.65
C SER A 13 9.93 15.83 -1.86
N ALA A 14 9.49 16.47 -2.96
CA ALA A 14 8.07 16.59 -3.28
C ALA A 14 7.48 15.29 -3.88
N VAL A 15 8.25 14.59 -4.74
CA VAL A 15 7.75 13.41 -5.48
C VAL A 15 8.13 12.10 -4.80
N GLY A 16 9.22 12.08 -4.04
CA GLY A 16 9.79 10.90 -3.39
C GLY A 16 8.77 10.11 -2.56
N PRO A 17 8.05 10.72 -1.61
CA PRO A 17 7.06 10.02 -0.81
C PRO A 17 5.97 9.34 -1.64
N GLY A 18 5.50 9.99 -2.72
CA GLY A 18 4.52 9.41 -3.63
C GLY A 18 5.06 8.20 -4.40
N LEU A 19 6.30 8.28 -4.87
CA LEU A 19 6.95 7.16 -5.56
C LEU A 19 7.14 5.95 -4.64
N PHE A 20 7.53 6.17 -3.39
CA PHE A 20 7.64 5.10 -2.38
C PHE A 20 6.29 4.43 -2.09
N LEU A 21 5.21 5.21 -2.00
CA LEU A 21 3.87 4.66 -1.77
C LEU A 21 3.41 3.76 -2.94
N ILE A 22 3.71 4.16 -4.18
CA ILE A 22 3.40 3.34 -5.37
C ILE A 22 4.23 2.05 -5.36
N GLY A 23 5.53 2.15 -5.07
CA GLY A 23 6.42 0.99 -5.03
C GLY A 23 6.08 -0.01 -3.92
N TYR A 24 5.55 0.46 -2.78
CA TYR A 24 5.07 -0.42 -1.71
C TYR A 24 3.73 -1.08 -2.07
N ASN A 25 2.85 -0.40 -2.79
CA ASN A 25 1.53 -0.93 -3.13
C ASN A 25 1.59 -1.96 -4.28
N ILE A 26 2.54 -1.83 -5.20
CA ILE A 26 2.68 -2.71 -6.36
C ILE A 26 3.82 -3.71 -6.15
N GLY A 27 3.45 -4.91 -5.68
CA GLY A 27 4.37 -6.05 -5.54
C GLY A 27 4.31 -7.01 -6.73
N THR A 28 5.32 -7.89 -6.84
CA THR A 28 5.36 -8.96 -7.85
C THR A 28 4.15 -9.89 -7.77
N GLY A 29 3.73 -10.25 -6.56
CA GLY A 29 2.53 -11.07 -6.34
C GLY A 29 1.25 -10.43 -6.89
N SER A 30 1.07 -9.13 -6.68
CA SER A 30 -0.08 -8.38 -7.21
C SER A 30 -0.11 -8.42 -8.74
N ILE A 31 1.04 -8.25 -9.39
CA ILE A 31 1.14 -8.29 -10.86
C ILE A 31 0.79 -9.68 -11.41
N THR A 32 1.29 -10.75 -10.79
CA THR A 32 0.98 -12.12 -11.21
C THR A 32 -0.49 -12.45 -11.01
N THR A 33 -1.09 -12.09 -9.86
CA THR A 33 -2.51 -12.31 -9.61
C THR A 33 -3.39 -11.51 -10.58
N MET A 34 -3.03 -10.26 -10.88
CA MET A 34 -3.75 -9.45 -11.87
C MET A 34 -3.63 -10.06 -13.28
N GLY A 35 -2.47 -10.59 -13.65
CA GLY A 35 -2.26 -11.31 -14.90
C GLY A 35 -3.12 -12.58 -14.99
N MET A 36 -3.11 -13.41 -13.94
CA MET A 36 -3.95 -14.62 -13.86
C MET A 36 -5.45 -14.28 -13.93
N ALA A 37 -5.88 -13.24 -13.21
CA ALA A 37 -7.27 -12.79 -13.26
C ALA A 37 -7.66 -12.26 -14.65
N GLY A 38 -6.76 -11.55 -15.33
CA GLY A 38 -6.97 -11.12 -16.72
C GLY A 38 -7.05 -12.29 -17.70
N ALA A 39 -6.26 -13.35 -17.49
CA ALA A 39 -6.31 -14.56 -18.30
C ALA A 39 -7.61 -15.38 -18.09
N GLN A 40 -8.10 -15.46 -16.85
CA GLN A 40 -9.31 -16.23 -16.51
C GLN A 40 -10.62 -15.47 -16.79
N TYR A 41 -10.68 -14.18 -16.47
CA TYR A 41 -11.91 -13.38 -16.51
C TYR A 41 -11.92 -12.34 -17.65
N GLY A 42 -10.85 -12.26 -18.44
CA GLY A 42 -10.70 -11.27 -19.50
C GLY A 42 -10.78 -9.85 -18.95
N MET A 43 -11.50 -8.99 -19.66
CA MET A 43 -11.69 -7.57 -19.29
C MET A 43 -12.87 -7.33 -18.33
N THR A 44 -13.56 -8.38 -17.89
CA THR A 44 -14.78 -8.28 -17.07
C THR A 44 -14.52 -7.61 -15.71
N LEU A 45 -13.31 -7.75 -15.16
CA LEU A 45 -12.91 -7.20 -13.87
C LEU A 45 -12.35 -5.77 -13.93
N LEU A 46 -12.23 -5.17 -15.12
CA LEU A 46 -11.64 -3.84 -15.26
C LEU A 46 -12.39 -2.76 -14.49
N TRP A 47 -13.73 -2.81 -14.48
CA TRP A 47 -14.52 -1.83 -13.75
C TRP A 47 -14.24 -1.91 -12.23
N ALA A 48 -14.05 -3.14 -11.71
CA ALA A 48 -13.71 -3.36 -10.31
C ALA A 48 -12.29 -2.87 -9.99
N LEU A 49 -11.34 -3.07 -10.92
CA LEU A 49 -9.98 -2.56 -10.80
C LEU A 49 -9.97 -1.03 -10.75
N ILE A 50 -10.67 -0.35 -11.66
CA ILE A 50 -10.78 1.11 -11.67
C ILE A 50 -11.41 1.61 -10.37
N LEU A 51 -12.50 0.96 -9.92
CA LEU A 51 -13.17 1.29 -8.68
C LEU A 51 -12.23 1.15 -7.47
N SER A 52 -11.43 0.07 -7.41
CA SER A 52 -10.43 -0.10 -6.35
C SER A 52 -9.37 0.99 -6.37
N GLY A 53 -8.95 1.46 -7.55
CA GLY A 53 -8.00 2.56 -7.70
C GLY A 53 -8.55 3.87 -7.13
N VAL A 54 -9.82 4.18 -7.41
CA VAL A 54 -10.51 5.35 -6.86
C VAL A 54 -10.58 5.29 -5.34
N PHE A 55 -10.98 4.15 -4.77
CA PHE A 55 -11.03 4.00 -3.31
C PHE A 55 -9.64 4.14 -2.68
N THR A 56 -8.61 3.48 -3.24
CA THR A 56 -7.24 3.58 -2.74
C THR A 56 -6.75 5.03 -2.77
N TYR A 57 -7.03 5.77 -3.84
CA TYR A 57 -6.67 7.18 -3.95
C TYR A 57 -7.32 8.02 -2.84
N ILE A 58 -8.63 7.88 -2.64
CA ILE A 58 -9.36 8.63 -1.61
C ILE A 58 -8.81 8.30 -0.21
N LEU A 59 -8.59 7.02 0.10
CA LEU A 59 -8.03 6.59 1.38
C LEU A 59 -6.62 7.14 1.58
N MET A 60 -5.78 7.11 0.55
CA MET A 60 -4.40 7.58 0.62
C MET A 60 -4.33 9.09 0.88
N VAL A 61 -5.20 9.88 0.23
CA VAL A 61 -5.32 11.33 0.50
C VAL A 61 -5.82 11.59 1.92
N ALA A 62 -6.85 10.86 2.38
CA ALA A 62 -7.41 11.03 3.71
C ALA A 62 -6.40 10.70 4.82
N PHE A 63 -5.73 9.53 4.74
CA PHE A 63 -4.72 9.12 5.73
C PHE A 63 -3.44 9.93 5.62
N GLY A 64 -3.06 10.36 4.41
CA GLY A 64 -1.96 11.28 4.18
C GLY A 64 -2.21 12.62 4.88
N HIS A 65 -3.38 13.22 4.65
CA HIS A 65 -3.76 14.48 5.30
C HIS A 65 -3.87 14.32 6.83
N LEU A 66 -4.47 13.23 7.31
CA LEU A 66 -4.54 12.93 8.75
C LEU A 66 -3.13 12.91 9.39
N THR A 67 -2.18 12.22 8.76
CA THR A 67 -0.82 12.09 9.27
C THR A 67 -0.07 13.42 9.19
N LEU A 68 -0.25 14.18 8.11
CA LEU A 68 0.35 15.51 7.93
C LEU A 68 -0.14 16.52 8.97
N VAL A 69 -1.43 16.55 9.28
CA VAL A 69 -2.01 17.50 10.26
C VAL A 69 -1.73 17.09 11.70
N THR A 70 -1.86 15.79 12.02
CA THR A 70 -1.73 15.32 13.41
C THR A 70 -0.31 15.00 13.83
N GLY A 71 0.61 14.81 12.87
CA GLY A 71 1.98 14.33 13.12
C GLY A 71 2.04 12.90 13.68
N LYS A 72 0.90 12.17 13.69
CA LYS A 72 0.74 10.84 14.28
C LYS A 72 0.32 9.86 13.21
N THR A 73 0.75 8.60 13.35
CA THR A 73 0.31 7.53 12.44
C THR A 73 -1.19 7.28 12.59
N ALA A 74 -1.84 6.81 11.53
CA ALA A 74 -3.27 6.46 11.56
C ALA A 74 -3.60 5.50 12.71
N LEU A 75 -2.75 4.48 12.92
CA LEU A 75 -2.90 3.51 14.00
C LEU A 75 -2.80 4.14 15.40
N HIS A 76 -1.88 5.09 15.58
CA HIS A 76 -1.74 5.80 16.84
C HIS A 76 -2.94 6.72 17.11
N ASN A 77 -3.50 7.33 16.07
CA ASN A 77 -4.75 8.09 16.18
C ASN A 77 -5.94 7.18 16.52
N PHE A 78 -6.07 6.01 15.88
CA PHE A 78 -7.11 5.03 16.23
C PHE A 78 -7.01 4.55 17.68
N LYS A 79 -5.79 4.29 18.16
CA LYS A 79 -5.55 3.88 19.54
C LYS A 79 -6.01 4.93 20.56
N ASN A 80 -5.76 6.22 20.27
CA ASN A 80 -5.91 7.28 21.26
C ASN A 80 -7.20 8.09 21.14
N GLN A 81 -7.81 8.16 19.94
CA GLN A 81 -9.04 8.94 19.72
C GLN A 81 -10.33 8.13 19.85
N ILE A 82 -10.25 6.79 19.90
CA ILE A 82 -11.41 5.93 20.11
C ILE A 82 -11.38 5.44 21.57
N PRO A 83 -12.18 6.03 22.47
CA PRO A 83 -12.23 5.61 23.86
C PRO A 83 -12.67 4.15 23.95
N TRP A 84 -12.12 3.40 24.91
CA TRP A 84 -12.49 2.02 25.26
C TRP A 84 -12.09 0.92 24.25
N VAL A 85 -12.26 1.13 22.95
CA VAL A 85 -12.01 0.10 21.91
C VAL A 85 -10.70 0.34 21.14
N GLY A 86 -10.14 1.55 21.18
CA GLY A 86 -9.00 1.94 20.35
C GLY A 86 -7.77 1.05 20.48
N ASN A 87 -7.42 0.60 21.69
CA ASN A 87 -6.25 -0.27 21.89
C ASN A 87 -6.46 -1.68 21.33
N ILE A 88 -7.65 -2.25 21.51
CA ILE A 88 -8.00 -3.57 20.96
C ILE A 88 -8.05 -3.51 19.44
N LEU A 89 -8.66 -2.47 18.90
CA LEU A 89 -8.75 -2.25 17.46
C LEU A 89 -7.35 -2.07 16.83
N ALA A 90 -6.45 -1.35 17.49
CA ALA A 90 -5.09 -1.16 17.01
C ALA A 90 -4.31 -2.48 16.98
N ILE A 91 -4.44 -3.32 18.01
CA ILE A 91 -3.82 -4.65 18.05
C ILE A 91 -4.43 -5.55 16.95
N TYR A 92 -5.75 -5.53 16.79
CA TYR A 92 -6.44 -6.29 15.75
C TYR A 92 -5.94 -5.91 14.34
N ILE A 93 -5.88 -4.62 14.03
CA ILE A 93 -5.36 -4.12 12.75
C ILE A 93 -3.91 -4.58 12.55
N MET A 94 -3.07 -4.50 13.58
CA MET A 94 -1.67 -4.92 13.50
C MET A 94 -1.54 -6.41 13.19
N ILE A 95 -2.29 -7.28 13.88
CA ILE A 95 -2.29 -8.73 13.63
C ILE A 95 -2.79 -9.03 12.21
N ALA A 96 -3.87 -8.37 11.78
CA ALA A 96 -4.43 -8.56 10.45
C ALA A 96 -3.43 -8.18 9.34
N LEU A 97 -2.70 -7.07 9.52
CA LEU A 97 -1.65 -6.65 8.60
C LEU A 97 -0.49 -7.64 8.54
N ILE A 98 0.01 -8.10 9.70
CA ILE A 98 1.10 -9.08 9.76
C ILE A 98 0.71 -10.38 9.05
N MET A 99 -0.50 -10.88 9.30
CA MET A 99 -1.01 -12.08 8.63
C MET A 99 -1.16 -11.87 7.11
N GLY A 100 -1.67 -10.71 6.68
CA GLY A 100 -1.80 -10.38 5.27
C GLY A 100 -0.46 -10.34 4.54
N GLU A 101 0.55 -9.71 5.14
CA GLU A 101 1.92 -9.65 4.59
C GLU A 101 2.57 -11.04 4.56
N LEU A 102 2.35 -11.88 5.58
CA LEU A 102 2.85 -13.25 5.59
C LEU A 102 2.26 -14.08 4.44
N LEU A 103 0.95 -13.97 4.20
CA LEU A 103 0.29 -14.63 3.08
C LEU A 103 0.82 -14.15 1.72
N ALA A 104 1.06 -12.84 1.59
CA ALA A 104 1.65 -12.27 0.38
C ALA A 104 3.07 -12.82 0.13
N LEU A 105 3.90 -12.93 1.18
CA LEU A 105 5.25 -13.51 1.08
C LEU A 105 5.21 -14.99 0.69
N ILE A 106 4.30 -15.78 1.25
CA ILE A 106 4.10 -17.19 0.87
C ILE A 106 3.72 -17.29 -0.61
N GLY A 107 2.83 -16.42 -1.09
CA GLY A 107 2.42 -16.39 -2.51
C GLY A 107 3.58 -16.08 -3.46
N ILE A 108 4.41 -15.09 -3.13
CA ILE A 108 5.60 -14.75 -3.93
C ILE A 108 6.60 -15.90 -3.93
N MET A 109 6.84 -16.54 -2.77
CA MET A 109 7.74 -17.69 -2.69
C MET A 109 7.24 -18.89 -3.50
N GLY A 110 5.92 -19.10 -3.58
CA GLY A 110 5.31 -20.11 -4.45
C GLY A 110 5.66 -19.88 -5.93
N ILE A 111 5.45 -18.66 -6.42
CA ILE A 111 5.79 -18.28 -7.81
C ILE A 111 7.29 -18.46 -8.07
N VAL A 112 8.15 -18.05 -7.12
CA VAL A 112 9.61 -18.23 -7.27
C VAL A 112 10.01 -19.71 -7.30
N SER A 113 9.37 -20.56 -6.50
CA SER A 113 9.63 -22.00 -6.51
C SER A 113 9.25 -22.64 -7.85
N GLU A 114 8.13 -22.23 -8.46
CA GLU A 114 7.72 -22.71 -9.79
C GLU A 114 8.76 -22.29 -10.85
N LEU A 115 9.20 -21.03 -10.83
CA LEU A 115 10.20 -20.50 -11.77
C LEU A 115 11.58 -21.17 -11.65
N ILE A 116 11.94 -21.70 -10.48
CA ILE A 116 13.21 -22.44 -10.28
C ILE A 116 13.10 -23.90 -10.76
N GLN A 117 11.88 -24.45 -10.80
CA GLN A 117 11.63 -25.83 -11.20
C GLN A 117 11.45 -26.00 -12.72
N GLU A 118 11.12 -24.93 -13.45
CA GLU A 118 11.22 -24.84 -14.92
C GLU A 118 12.68 -24.74 -15.40
#